data_AF-A0A5E4YMN6-F1
#
_entry.id   AF-A0A5E4YMN6-F1
#
_cell.length_a   1.000
_cell.length_b   1.000
_cell.length_c   1.000
_cell.angle_alpha   90.00
_cell.angle_beta   90.00
_cell.angle_gamma   90.00
#
_symmetry.space_group_name_H-M   'P 1'
#
loop_
_entity.id
_entity.type
_entity.pdbx_description
1 polymer ?
#
loop_
_entity_poly.entity_id
_entity_poly.type
_entity_poly.pdbx_seq_one_letter_code
_entity_poly.pdbx_strand_id
1 'polypeptide(L)'
;MSQPPISRFPVPELASLPADIRARIDEVQEKAGFIPNVFLALAHRPDEFRAFFAYHDALMLKEGNLSKGEREMIVVVTSAANQCLYCVVAHGALVRIYEKQPLLADQVAVNYLKADLTSRQKAILTYAMKVCERAHEVGDQDYAELRGHGLDDEDIWDIAAITAFFGMSNRIANAVSMRPNDEFFLMGRVPRTR
;
A
#
# COMPACT_ATOMS: atom_id res chain seq x y z
N MET A 1 -30.33 4.83 -3.18
CA MET A 1 -29.61 4.89 -1.88
C MET A 1 -28.48 5.89 -2.06
N SER A 2 -28.27 6.81 -1.11
CA SER A 2 -27.13 7.74 -1.19
C SER A 2 -25.83 6.96 -1.10
N GLN A 3 -24.78 7.39 -1.81
CA GLN A 3 -23.47 6.77 -1.68
C GLN A 3 -22.97 6.91 -0.24
N PRO A 4 -22.34 5.86 0.33
CA PRO A 4 -21.79 5.93 1.68
C PRO A 4 -20.66 6.97 1.75
N PRO A 5 -20.46 7.64 2.90
CA PRO A 5 -19.37 8.59 3.07
C PRO A 5 -18.02 7.89 2.90
N ILE A 6 -17.06 8.58 2.25
CA ILE A 6 -15.71 8.04 2.02
C ILE A 6 -14.71 8.37 3.14
N SER A 7 -15.07 9.29 4.03
CA SER A 7 -14.28 9.76 5.17
C SER A 7 -15.21 10.29 6.26
N ARG A 8 -14.76 10.22 7.52
CA ARG A 8 -15.37 10.84 8.70
C ARG A 8 -15.20 12.36 8.70
N PHE A 9 -14.14 12.86 8.04
CA PHE A 9 -13.82 14.28 7.96
C PHE A 9 -14.34 14.90 6.65
N PRO A 10 -14.50 16.23 6.58
CA PRO A 10 -14.96 16.91 5.37
C PRO A 10 -14.05 16.60 4.18
N VAL A 11 -14.65 16.18 3.08
CA VAL A 11 -13.98 16.01 1.79
C VAL A 11 -14.20 17.31 0.99
N PRO A 12 -13.14 18.06 0.65
CA PRO A 12 -13.28 19.30 -0.09
C PRO A 12 -13.72 19.04 -1.53
N GLU A 13 -14.51 19.96 -2.07
CA GLU A 13 -14.85 19.97 -3.50
C GLU A 13 -13.58 20.16 -4.33
N LEU A 14 -13.42 19.40 -5.43
CA LEU A 14 -12.22 19.47 -6.27
C LEU A 14 -11.93 20.90 -6.73
N ALA A 15 -12.96 21.67 -7.11
CA ALA A 15 -12.81 23.05 -7.56
C ALA A 15 -12.20 23.99 -6.49
N SER A 16 -12.31 23.65 -5.21
CA SER A 16 -11.77 24.44 -4.09
C SER A 16 -10.29 24.14 -3.77
N LEU A 17 -9.74 23.06 -4.35
CA LEU A 17 -8.38 22.61 -4.04
C LEU A 17 -7.30 23.46 -4.72
N PRO A 18 -6.10 23.57 -4.12
CA PRO A 18 -4.92 24.12 -4.77
C PRO A 18 -4.63 23.47 -6.13
N ALA A 19 -4.11 24.25 -7.08
CA ALA A 19 -3.95 23.82 -8.47
C ALA A 19 -3.02 22.60 -8.63
N ASP A 20 -1.95 22.52 -7.84
CA ASP A 20 -1.02 21.39 -7.82
C ASP A 20 -1.66 20.09 -7.34
N ILE A 21 -2.51 20.18 -6.31
CA ILE A 21 -3.27 19.03 -5.79
C ILE A 21 -4.30 18.56 -6.81
N ARG A 22 -5.02 19.48 -7.45
CA ARG A 22 -5.97 19.14 -8.54
C ARG A 22 -5.27 18.44 -9.69
N ALA A 23 -4.16 18.99 -10.18
CA ALA A 23 -3.40 18.40 -11.27
C ALA A 23 -2.98 16.96 -10.96
N ARG A 24 -2.56 16.69 -9.72
CA ARG A 24 -2.22 15.33 -9.28
C ARG A 24 -3.43 14.39 -9.24
N ILE A 25 -4.59 14.89 -8.80
CA ILE A 25 -5.85 14.13 -8.79
C ILE A 25 -6.30 13.81 -10.22
N ASP A 26 -6.19 14.77 -11.12
CA ASP A 26 -6.54 14.60 -12.53
C ASP A 26 -5.63 13.54 -13.19
N GLU A 27 -4.32 13.60 -12.91
CA GLU A 27 -3.35 12.61 -13.43
C GLU A 27 -3.68 11.17 -12.99
N VAL A 28 -4.05 10.96 -11.72
CA VAL A 28 -4.44 9.62 -11.25
C VAL A 28 -5.79 9.20 -11.83
N GLN A 29 -6.73 10.13 -12.00
CA GLN A 29 -8.02 9.85 -12.63
C GLN A 29 -7.85 9.39 -14.08
N GLU A 30 -7.00 10.06 -14.86
CA GLU A 30 -6.70 9.69 -16.24
C GLU A 30 -6.06 8.30 -16.33
N LYS A 31 -5.14 7.97 -15.42
CA LYS A 31 -4.44 6.68 -15.41
C LYS A 31 -5.29 5.51 -14.91
N ALA A 32 -6.08 5.73 -13.86
CA ALA A 32 -6.84 4.67 -13.19
C ALA A 32 -8.31 4.57 -13.65
N GLY A 33 -8.86 5.62 -14.27
CA GLY A 33 -10.27 5.73 -14.63
C GLY A 33 -11.19 6.17 -13.49
N PHE A 34 -10.66 6.35 -12.28
CA PHE A 34 -11.34 6.86 -11.10
C PHE A 34 -10.33 7.48 -10.13
N ILE A 35 -10.80 8.24 -9.13
CA ILE A 35 -9.95 8.85 -8.11
C ILE A 35 -9.95 7.96 -6.86
N PRO A 36 -8.81 7.37 -6.45
CA PRO A 36 -8.73 6.64 -5.19
C PRO A 36 -9.06 7.56 -4.01
N ASN A 37 -9.92 7.12 -3.09
CA ASN A 37 -10.48 7.95 -2.03
C ASN A 37 -9.42 8.52 -1.07
N VAL A 38 -8.22 7.94 -0.99
CA VAL A 38 -7.09 8.53 -0.25
C VAL A 38 -6.74 9.93 -0.74
N PHE A 39 -6.81 10.20 -2.05
CA PHE A 39 -6.55 11.53 -2.60
C PHE A 39 -7.59 12.54 -2.09
N LEU A 40 -8.87 12.17 -2.16
CA LEU A 40 -9.97 13.04 -1.75
C LEU A 40 -10.00 13.26 -0.24
N ALA A 41 -9.80 12.20 0.55
CA ALA A 41 -9.84 12.26 2.01
C ALA A 41 -8.67 13.06 2.57
N LEU A 42 -7.44 12.87 2.06
CA LEU A 42 -6.27 13.62 2.53
C LEU A 42 -6.24 15.06 2.03
N ALA A 43 -6.95 15.38 0.93
CA ALA A 43 -7.05 16.76 0.45
C ALA A 43 -7.74 17.70 1.46
N HIS A 44 -8.42 17.16 2.50
CA HIS A 44 -8.86 17.92 3.68
C HIS A 44 -7.70 18.72 4.32
N ARG A 45 -6.48 18.21 4.25
CA ARG A 45 -5.25 18.83 4.77
C ARG A 45 -4.20 18.94 3.65
N PRO A 46 -4.22 20.03 2.86
CA PRO A 46 -3.37 20.18 1.67
C PRO A 46 -1.86 19.96 1.90
N ASP A 47 -1.31 20.47 2.99
CA ASP A 47 0.13 20.33 3.26
C ASP A 47 0.49 18.89 3.67
N GLU A 48 -0.39 18.23 4.43
CA GLU A 48 -0.25 16.81 4.78
C GLU A 48 -0.40 15.92 3.54
N PHE A 49 -1.33 16.25 2.63
CA PHE A 49 -1.47 15.58 1.33
C PHE A 49 -0.16 15.62 0.55
N ARG A 50 0.47 16.81 0.43
CA ARG A 50 1.73 16.98 -0.30
C ARG A 50 2.84 16.12 0.29
N ALA A 51 3.03 16.19 1.60
CA ALA A 51 4.05 15.41 2.29
C ALA A 51 3.80 13.90 2.18
N PHE A 52 2.55 13.47 2.40
CA PHE A 52 2.15 12.07 2.30
C PHE A 52 2.51 11.50 0.93
N PHE A 53 2.08 12.19 -0.13
CA PHE A 53 2.27 11.65 -1.45
C PHE A 53 3.70 11.84 -1.99
N ALA A 54 4.44 12.85 -1.55
CA ALA A 54 5.87 12.95 -1.85
C ALA A 54 6.65 11.78 -1.25
N TYR A 55 6.33 11.38 -0.02
CA TYR A 55 6.96 10.22 0.62
C TYR A 55 6.50 8.91 -0.03
N HIS A 56 5.21 8.78 -0.37
CA HIS A 56 4.72 7.67 -1.17
C HIS A 56 5.54 7.49 -2.45
N ASP A 57 5.73 8.57 -3.23
CA ASP A 57 6.42 8.49 -4.51
C ASP A 57 7.90 8.14 -4.34
N ALA A 58 8.55 8.70 -3.33
CA ALA A 58 9.95 8.40 -2.99
C ALA A 58 10.19 6.92 -2.69
N LEU A 59 9.20 6.21 -2.14
CA LEU A 59 9.29 4.79 -1.79
C LEU A 59 8.74 3.86 -2.88
N MET A 60 7.59 4.19 -3.45
CA MET A 60 6.84 3.29 -4.31
C MET A 60 7.23 3.41 -5.78
N LEU A 61 7.77 4.56 -6.22
CA LEU A 61 8.10 4.82 -7.62
C LEU A 61 9.61 4.76 -7.92
N LYS A 62 10.48 4.69 -6.91
CA LYS A 62 11.93 4.60 -7.10
C LYS A 62 12.34 3.32 -7.87
N GLU A 63 13.46 3.38 -8.58
CA GLU A 63 14.15 2.18 -9.03
C GLU A 63 14.81 1.45 -7.84
N GLY A 64 14.91 0.12 -7.90
CA GLY A 64 15.47 -0.72 -6.84
C GLY A 64 15.25 -2.20 -7.12
N ASN A 65 15.79 -3.10 -6.29
CA ASN A 65 15.69 -4.54 -6.54
C ASN A 65 14.35 -5.14 -6.06
N LEU A 66 13.59 -4.43 -5.24
CA LEU A 66 12.21 -4.81 -4.92
C LEU A 66 11.28 -4.56 -6.10
N SER A 67 10.62 -5.62 -6.56
CA SER A 67 9.59 -5.54 -7.60
C SER A 67 8.40 -4.71 -7.12
N LYS A 68 7.60 -4.17 -8.06
CA LYS A 68 6.36 -3.47 -7.71
C LYS A 68 5.42 -4.35 -6.89
N GLY A 69 5.27 -5.62 -7.25
CA GLY A 69 4.42 -6.54 -6.49
C GLY A 69 5.00 -6.90 -5.12
N GLU A 70 6.32 -7.01 -4.97
CA GLU A 70 6.96 -7.17 -3.65
C GLU A 70 6.67 -5.99 -2.73
N ARG A 71 6.78 -4.75 -3.24
CA ARG A 71 6.40 -3.54 -2.48
C ARG A 71 4.93 -3.60 -2.05
N GLU A 72 4.03 -3.91 -2.97
CA GLU A 72 2.59 -4.01 -2.65
C GLU A 72 2.26 -5.13 -1.66
N MET A 73 2.96 -6.26 -1.69
CA MET A 73 2.75 -7.34 -0.71
C MET A 73 3.19 -6.93 0.71
N ILE A 74 4.26 -6.15 0.85
CA ILE A 74 4.65 -5.54 2.13
C ILE A 74 3.50 -4.68 2.66
N VAL A 75 2.89 -3.87 1.79
CA VAL A 75 1.74 -3.04 2.17
C VAL A 75 0.57 -3.90 2.62
N VAL A 76 0.19 -4.93 1.86
CA VAL A 76 -0.95 -5.79 2.19
C VAL A 76 -0.75 -6.53 3.52
N VAL A 77 0.43 -7.14 3.74
CA VAL A 77 0.66 -7.95 4.96
C VAL A 77 0.65 -7.08 6.22
N THR A 78 1.30 -5.92 6.17
CA THR A 78 1.38 -4.98 7.31
C THR A 78 0.05 -4.25 7.53
N SER A 79 -0.68 -3.94 6.46
CA SER A 79 -2.03 -3.36 6.55
C SER A 79 -3.04 -4.33 7.12
N ALA A 80 -2.91 -5.63 6.83
CA ALA A 80 -3.74 -6.67 7.41
C ALA A 80 -3.47 -6.83 8.91
N ALA A 81 -2.20 -6.79 9.33
CA ALA A 81 -1.82 -6.79 10.74
C ALA A 81 -2.44 -5.59 11.50
N ASN A 82 -2.51 -4.43 10.85
CA ASN A 82 -3.14 -3.21 11.38
C ASN A 82 -4.66 -3.13 11.14
N GLN A 83 -5.29 -4.18 10.59
CA GLN A 83 -6.72 -4.23 10.25
C GLN A 83 -7.21 -3.02 9.43
N CYS A 84 -6.38 -2.52 8.51
CA CYS A 84 -6.70 -1.34 7.72
C CYS A 84 -7.49 -1.69 6.45
N LEU A 85 -8.82 -1.53 6.51
CA LEU A 85 -9.72 -1.87 5.39
C LEU A 85 -9.33 -1.20 4.08
N TYR A 86 -9.07 0.11 4.09
CA TYR A 86 -8.71 0.85 2.88
C TYR A 86 -7.46 0.26 2.23
N CYS A 87 -6.39 0.13 3.01
CA CYS A 87 -5.08 -0.23 2.49
C CYS A 87 -5.05 -1.70 2.04
N VAL A 88 -5.66 -2.62 2.80
CA VAL A 88 -5.76 -4.04 2.41
C VAL A 88 -6.49 -4.19 1.08
N VAL A 89 -7.62 -3.51 0.90
CA VAL A 89 -8.44 -3.63 -0.32
C VAL A 89 -7.75 -2.98 -1.52
N ALA A 90 -7.25 -1.75 -1.36
CA ALA A 90 -6.64 -1.00 -2.46
C ALA A 90 -5.32 -1.64 -2.93
N HIS A 91 -4.40 -1.91 -2.00
CA HIS A 91 -3.10 -2.49 -2.35
C HIS A 91 -3.23 -3.98 -2.70
N GLY A 92 -4.25 -4.67 -2.19
CA GLY A 92 -4.58 -6.02 -2.63
C GLY A 92 -4.96 -6.08 -4.12
N ALA A 93 -5.64 -5.06 -4.65
CA ALA A 93 -5.88 -4.96 -6.09
C ALA A 93 -4.58 -4.81 -6.89
N LEU A 94 -3.62 -4.02 -6.38
CA LEU A 94 -2.33 -3.81 -7.01
C LEU A 94 -1.44 -5.07 -6.97
N VAL A 95 -1.43 -5.81 -5.86
CA VAL A 95 -0.79 -7.14 -5.79
C VAL A 95 -1.32 -8.05 -6.89
N ARG A 96 -2.65 -8.17 -7.02
CA ARG A 96 -3.27 -9.00 -8.07
C ARG A 96 -2.87 -8.57 -9.48
N ILE A 97 -2.76 -7.26 -9.74
CA ILE A 97 -2.36 -6.71 -11.04
C ILE A 97 -0.88 -6.96 -11.33
N TYR A 98 0.03 -6.59 -10.43
CA TYR A 98 1.47 -6.64 -10.68
C TYR A 98 1.98 -8.08 -10.73
N GLU A 99 1.53 -8.93 -9.82
CA GLU A 99 1.92 -10.35 -9.79
C GLU A 99 1.14 -11.19 -10.81
N LYS A 100 0.03 -10.66 -11.35
CA LYS A 100 -0.91 -11.40 -12.23
C LYS A 100 -1.44 -12.68 -11.57
N GLN A 101 -1.58 -12.64 -10.25
CA GLN A 101 -2.07 -13.74 -9.43
C GLN A 101 -3.36 -13.31 -8.71
N PRO A 102 -4.56 -13.72 -9.19
CA PRO A 102 -5.83 -13.25 -8.65
C PRO A 102 -6.10 -13.59 -7.19
N LEU A 103 -5.46 -14.63 -6.66
CA LEU A 103 -5.70 -15.15 -5.32
C LEU A 103 -4.69 -14.65 -4.28
N LEU A 104 -3.51 -14.19 -4.74
CA LEU A 104 -2.36 -13.97 -3.87
C LEU A 104 -2.62 -12.91 -2.80
N ALA A 105 -3.25 -11.80 -3.16
CA ALA A 105 -3.56 -10.72 -2.23
C ALA A 105 -4.42 -11.19 -1.04
N ASP A 106 -5.41 -12.05 -1.31
CA ASP A 106 -6.33 -12.56 -0.29
C ASP A 106 -5.58 -13.51 0.66
N GLN A 107 -4.69 -14.35 0.11
CA GLN A 107 -3.85 -15.24 0.91
C GLN A 107 -2.86 -14.45 1.79
N VAL A 108 -2.19 -13.43 1.23
CA VAL A 108 -1.26 -12.56 1.98
C VAL A 108 -1.97 -11.83 3.10
N ALA A 109 -3.17 -11.28 2.83
CA ALA A 109 -3.95 -10.53 3.82
C ALA A 109 -4.48 -11.42 4.96
N VAL A 110 -4.91 -12.66 4.66
CA VAL A 110 -5.49 -13.56 5.68
C VAL A 110 -4.39 -14.28 6.47
N ASN A 111 -3.40 -14.84 5.77
CA ASN A 111 -2.26 -15.54 6.38
C ASN A 111 -1.13 -15.74 5.35
N TYR A 112 -0.21 -14.77 5.27
CA TYR A 112 0.91 -14.82 4.33
C TYR A 112 1.80 -16.07 4.46
N LEU A 113 1.81 -16.76 5.61
CA LEU A 113 2.57 -18.01 5.80
C LEU A 113 2.02 -19.19 4.99
N LYS A 114 0.79 -19.06 4.48
CA LYS A 114 0.09 -20.04 3.63
C LYS A 114 -0.14 -19.53 2.22
N ALA A 115 0.37 -18.35 1.88
CA ALA A 115 0.27 -17.80 0.55
C ALA A 115 1.26 -18.47 -0.41
N ASP A 116 0.92 -18.45 -1.70
CA ASP A 116 1.72 -19.01 -2.80
C ASP A 116 2.94 -18.12 -3.10
N LEU A 117 3.83 -17.98 -2.12
CA LEU A 117 5.01 -17.12 -2.14
C LEU A 117 6.28 -17.90 -2.47
N THR A 118 7.21 -17.25 -3.18
CA THR A 118 8.60 -17.71 -3.24
C THR A 118 9.29 -17.57 -1.88
N SER A 119 10.39 -18.29 -1.67
CA SER A 119 11.19 -18.18 -0.43
C SER A 119 11.65 -16.74 -0.17
N ARG A 120 12.05 -16.02 -1.23
CA ARG A 120 12.43 -14.59 -1.16
C ARG A 120 11.27 -13.72 -0.68
N GLN A 121 10.11 -13.83 -1.32
CA GLN A 121 8.92 -13.05 -0.93
C GLN A 121 8.51 -13.34 0.51
N LYS A 122 8.57 -14.61 0.94
CA LYS A 122 8.28 -14.96 2.34
C LYS A 122 9.26 -14.31 3.32
N ALA A 123 10.56 -14.30 3.02
CA ALA A 123 11.57 -13.63 3.84
C ALA A 123 11.31 -12.12 3.94
N ILE A 124 11.00 -11.46 2.81
CA ILE A 124 10.60 -10.05 2.75
C ILE A 124 9.42 -9.77 3.69
N LEU A 125 8.34 -10.55 3.58
CA LEU A 125 7.14 -10.34 4.40
C LEU A 125 7.36 -10.67 5.88
N THR A 126 8.19 -11.67 6.20
CA THR A 126 8.56 -11.97 7.59
C THR A 126 9.33 -10.82 8.22
N TYR A 127 10.28 -10.21 7.52
CA TYR A 127 10.98 -9.04 8.01
C TYR A 127 10.06 -7.82 8.15
N ALA A 128 9.23 -7.53 7.14
CA ALA A 128 8.23 -6.46 7.20
C ALA A 128 7.29 -6.60 8.41
N MET A 129 6.82 -7.82 8.70
CA MET A 129 5.98 -8.09 9.87
C MET A 129 6.74 -7.82 11.18
N LYS A 130 8.03 -8.19 11.27
CA LYS A 130 8.85 -7.86 12.45
C LYS A 130 9.02 -6.36 12.62
N VAL A 131 9.29 -5.61 11.55
CA VAL A 131 9.35 -4.13 11.59
C VAL A 131 8.00 -3.55 12.01
N CYS A 132 6.89 -4.09 11.51
CA CYS A 132 5.55 -3.58 11.82
C CYS A 132 5.17 -3.74 13.29
N GLU A 133 5.46 -4.90 13.90
CA GLU A 133 4.99 -5.24 15.25
C GLU A 133 6.03 -5.01 16.34
N ARG A 134 7.31 -5.24 16.03
CA ARG A 134 8.40 -5.39 17.00
C ARG A 134 9.74 -4.87 16.46
N ALA A 135 9.74 -3.71 15.79
CA ALA A 135 10.96 -3.10 15.21
C ALA A 135 12.14 -2.99 16.19
N HIS A 136 11.87 -2.80 17.49
CA HIS A 136 12.88 -2.73 18.54
C HIS A 136 13.68 -4.04 18.75
N GLU A 137 13.21 -5.17 18.22
CA GLU A 137 13.91 -6.46 18.25
C GLU A 137 14.69 -6.77 16.97
N VAL A 138 14.68 -5.89 15.97
CA VAL A 138 15.44 -6.08 14.73
C VAL A 138 16.94 -6.11 15.04
N GLY A 139 17.66 -7.08 14.48
CA GLY A 139 19.10 -7.24 14.67
C GLY A 139 19.78 -8.03 13.56
N ASP A 140 21.07 -8.30 13.73
CA ASP A 140 21.96 -8.82 12.67
C ASP A 140 21.50 -10.12 12.00
N GLN A 141 20.78 -10.98 12.74
CA GLN A 141 20.23 -12.22 12.19
C GLN A 141 19.15 -11.97 11.14
N ASP A 142 18.33 -10.92 11.31
CA ASP A 142 17.29 -10.59 10.33
C ASP A 142 17.91 -10.11 9.02
N TYR A 143 18.97 -9.30 9.11
CA TYR A 143 19.70 -8.82 7.95
C TYR A 143 20.43 -9.96 7.23
N ALA A 144 21.05 -10.87 7.97
CA ALA A 144 21.73 -12.04 7.41
C ALA A 144 20.74 -12.97 6.67
N GLU A 145 19.54 -13.19 7.21
CA GLU A 145 18.50 -13.98 6.54
C GLU A 145 18.13 -13.36 5.20
N LEU A 146 17.85 -12.05 5.14
CA LEU A 146 17.47 -11.36 3.91
C LEU A 146 18.58 -11.41 2.85
N ARG A 147 19.85 -11.24 3.26
CA ARG A 147 21.01 -11.41 2.36
C ARG A 147 21.10 -12.81 1.79
N GLY A 148 20.70 -13.83 2.56
CA GLY A 148 20.58 -15.21 2.10
C GLY A 148 19.60 -15.39 0.93
N HIS A 149 18.63 -14.48 0.75
CA HIS A 149 17.69 -14.45 -0.38
C HIS A 149 18.05 -13.42 -1.46
N GLY A 150 19.30 -12.93 -1.45
CA GLY A 150 19.84 -12.00 -2.45
C GLY A 150 19.28 -10.58 -2.32
N LEU A 151 18.96 -10.13 -1.10
CA LEU A 151 18.62 -8.74 -0.80
C LEU A 151 19.86 -8.05 -0.23
N ASP A 152 20.18 -6.85 -0.71
CA ASP A 152 21.23 -6.02 -0.12
C ASP A 152 20.68 -5.11 0.99
N ASP A 153 21.57 -4.33 1.63
CA ASP A 153 21.19 -3.47 2.76
C ASP A 153 20.24 -2.33 2.34
N GLU A 154 20.29 -1.90 1.07
CA GLU A 154 19.37 -0.90 0.51
C GLU A 154 17.96 -1.49 0.31
N ASP A 155 17.87 -2.75 -0.12
CA ASP A 155 16.60 -3.47 -0.20
C ASP A 155 15.99 -3.66 1.21
N ILE A 156 16.81 -4.00 2.20
CA ILE A 156 16.37 -4.15 3.59
C ILE A 156 15.81 -2.83 4.12
N TRP A 157 16.48 -1.72 3.84
CA TRP A 157 16.00 -0.37 4.16
C TRP A 157 14.66 -0.08 3.49
N ASP A 158 14.51 -0.39 2.21
CA ASP A 158 13.27 -0.18 1.47
C ASP A 158 12.10 -0.95 2.09
N ILE A 159 12.31 -2.21 2.53
CA ILE A 159 11.27 -2.98 3.22
C ILE A 159 10.83 -2.28 4.51
N ALA A 160 11.80 -1.82 5.32
CA ALA A 160 11.51 -1.12 6.57
C ALA A 160 10.81 0.23 6.34
N ALA A 161 11.25 1.00 5.33
CA ALA A 161 10.69 2.31 5.01
C ALA A 161 9.25 2.20 4.47
N ILE A 162 8.97 1.24 3.58
CA ILE A 162 7.60 0.94 3.12
C ILE A 162 6.72 0.53 4.30
N THR A 163 7.22 -0.36 5.16
CA THR A 163 6.50 -0.81 6.37
C THR A 163 6.15 0.38 7.28
N ALA A 164 7.10 1.27 7.55
CA ALA A 164 6.91 2.42 8.41
C ALA A 164 5.90 3.43 7.82
N PHE A 165 6.06 3.77 6.54
CA PHE A 165 5.17 4.70 5.85
C PHE A 165 3.74 4.17 5.79
N PHE A 166 3.54 2.89 5.50
CA PHE A 166 2.20 2.30 5.50
C PHE A 166 1.65 2.09 6.91
N GLY A 167 2.49 1.94 7.93
CA GLY A 167 2.07 2.06 9.32
C GLY A 167 1.43 3.43 9.64
N MET A 168 1.98 4.52 9.11
CA MET A 168 1.36 5.86 9.19
C MET A 168 0.06 5.92 8.37
N SER A 169 0.09 5.48 7.11
CA SER A 169 -1.09 5.45 6.22
C SER A 169 -2.25 4.68 6.84
N ASN A 170 -2.00 3.49 7.39
CA ASN A 170 -2.99 2.66 8.06
C ASN A 170 -3.65 3.39 9.24
N ARG A 171 -2.84 4.05 10.08
CA ARG A 171 -3.34 4.80 11.24
C ARG A 171 -4.24 5.96 10.81
N ILE A 172 -3.85 6.71 9.79
CA ILE A 172 -4.66 7.79 9.24
C ILE A 172 -5.96 7.23 8.65
N ALA A 173 -5.87 6.23 7.77
CA ALA A 173 -7.03 5.62 7.11
C ALA A 173 -8.05 5.07 8.10
N ASN A 174 -7.59 4.37 9.16
CA ASN A 174 -8.45 3.88 10.23
C ASN A 174 -9.08 5.04 11.03
N ALA A 175 -8.30 6.05 11.40
CA ALA A 175 -8.78 7.19 12.20
C ALA A 175 -9.82 8.04 11.46
N VAL A 176 -9.69 8.19 10.15
CA VAL A 176 -10.63 8.97 9.32
C VAL A 176 -11.74 8.12 8.72
N SER A 177 -11.82 6.82 9.04
CA SER A 177 -12.80 5.88 8.45
C SER A 177 -12.77 5.90 6.91
N MET A 178 -11.57 5.86 6.34
CA MET A 178 -11.37 5.95 4.90
C MET A 178 -11.98 4.74 4.19
N ARG A 179 -12.89 4.98 3.25
CA ARG A 179 -13.57 3.92 2.49
C ARG A 179 -12.78 3.57 1.23
N PRO A 180 -12.42 2.29 0.96
CA PRO A 180 -11.88 1.91 -0.33
C PRO A 180 -12.93 2.06 -1.44
N ASN A 181 -12.48 2.46 -2.62
CA ASN A 181 -13.32 2.52 -3.81
C ASN A 181 -13.86 1.13 -4.18
N ASP A 182 -15.07 1.08 -4.72
CA ASP A 182 -15.74 -0.18 -5.08
C ASP A 182 -14.96 -0.93 -6.18
N GLU A 183 -14.30 -0.18 -7.08
CA GLU A 183 -13.45 -0.69 -8.16
C GLU A 183 -12.35 -1.62 -7.64
N PHE A 184 -11.73 -1.30 -6.51
CA PHE A 184 -10.63 -2.10 -5.94
C PHE A 184 -11.06 -3.50 -5.50
N PHE A 185 -12.34 -3.70 -5.15
CA PHE A 185 -12.81 -5.01 -4.68
C PHE A 185 -12.78 -6.08 -5.78
N LEU A 186 -13.03 -5.70 -7.04
CA LEU A 186 -13.04 -6.62 -8.18
C LEU A 186 -11.75 -6.57 -8.99
N MET A 187 -11.05 -5.43 -8.98
CA MET A 187 -9.85 -5.21 -9.76
C MET A 187 -8.78 -6.29 -9.53
N GLY A 188 -8.26 -6.84 -10.64
CA GLY A 188 -7.24 -7.90 -10.64
C GLY A 188 -7.76 -9.32 -10.37
N ARG A 189 -9.05 -9.53 -10.10
CA ARG A 189 -9.61 -10.87 -9.84
C ARG A 189 -9.88 -11.69 -11.09
N VAL A 190 -10.20 -11.04 -12.21
CA VAL A 190 -10.39 -11.69 -13.50
C VAL A 190 -9.11 -11.49 -14.32
N PRO A 191 -8.35 -12.55 -14.63
CA PRO A 191 -7.20 -12.44 -15.52
C PRO A 191 -7.64 -11.87 -16.87
N ARG A 192 -6.89 -10.90 -17.39
CA ARG A 192 -7.10 -10.45 -18.78
C ARG A 192 -6.76 -11.60 -19.71
N THR A 193 -7.75 -12.18 -20.37
CA THR A 193 -7.52 -13.01 -21.56
C THR A 193 -6.81 -12.15 -22.59
N ARG A 194 -5.61 -12.57 -22.99
CA ARG A 194 -4.94 -12.03 -24.17
C ARG A 194 -5.67 -12.48 -25.43
#